data_AF-K6U656-F1
#
_entry.id   AF-K6U656-F1
#
_cell.length_a   1.000
_cell.length_b   1.000
_cell.length_c   1.000
_cell.angle_alpha   90.00
_cell.angle_beta   90.00
_cell.angle_gamma   90.00
#
_symmetry.space_group_name_H-M   'P 1'
#
loop_
_entity.id
_entity.type
_entity.pdbx_description
1 polymer ?
#
loop_
_entity_poly.entity_id
_entity_poly.type
_entity_poly.pdbx_seq_one_letter_code
_entity_poly.pdbx_strand_id
1 'polypeptide(L)'
;MEFNREQKKILRSKPNGHMLIKGEKGTGKTTTFINKIPSLLNNYCITKDDKILIATYSEEVSKDVSFIYKNIETEKYHQSSFFDEDNSDKLEISTIDSLIMYYFNQYKKNHKKNFTIASLDERQGCLNKAIMAVINKNNKKKLNILDLKYIDFIQKEITWIKSCNFTKLNEYQNANRSKKISNLVNSSYPKVLRKNSEQRQAIFEIFNEYNKNLNEANKVDDQDLVLLALKAAKSKMVKSYVHIFIDDSQMLTKAQLEFLGAIYNKKTYSSITFIMDTSNNNESDSWLTNGKSFASLGYDMKGKSITLKTNYSSVEIKEINESNDAKDVLLEDNTIERDIKIEEPLRLDTIKYIDLKRNIHHNFIKDSGNIDDIYIEYNGIEEKVEEVVSIPVFSEIAAGSPIPINEYMEDNYYLPKEWIRSSKDTFMLKVKGDSMINKNICDGDYVVIIKQGMPKVKDIVAVDIDGEATLKTYNIINRQVVLMPENEKYEPIFITDQQFSFLGVAIGLVKN
;
A
#
# COMPACT_ATOMS: atom_id res chain seq x y z
N MET A 1 -18.12 -25.99 25.59
CA MET A 1 -17.41 -25.86 24.28
C MET A 1 -16.25 -26.84 24.20
N GLU A 2 -16.11 -27.56 23.08
CA GLU A 2 -14.93 -28.39 22.81
C GLU A 2 -13.84 -27.59 22.06
N PHE A 3 -12.68 -27.42 22.69
CA PHE A 3 -11.52 -26.77 22.07
C PHE A 3 -10.64 -27.79 21.31
N ASN A 4 -10.14 -27.40 20.15
CA ASN A 4 -9.16 -28.20 19.41
C ASN A 4 -7.78 -28.21 20.09
N ARG A 5 -6.84 -28.99 19.55
CA ARG A 5 -5.48 -29.14 20.11
C ARG A 5 -4.72 -27.81 20.23
N GLU A 6 -4.78 -26.95 19.22
CA GLU A 6 -4.06 -25.67 19.22
C GLU A 6 -4.69 -24.65 20.17
N GLN A 7 -6.03 -24.60 20.24
CA GLN A 7 -6.76 -23.78 21.20
C GLN A 7 -6.49 -24.23 22.64
N LYS A 8 -6.50 -25.55 22.91
CA LYS A 8 -6.11 -26.12 24.21
C LYS A 8 -4.68 -25.74 24.59
N LYS A 9 -3.76 -25.67 23.62
CA LYS A 9 -2.38 -25.21 23.85
C LYS A 9 -2.33 -23.75 24.29
N ILE A 10 -3.15 -22.87 23.69
CA ILE A 10 -3.27 -21.46 24.10
C ILE A 10 -3.86 -21.35 25.52
N LEU A 11 -4.93 -22.09 25.80
CA LEU A 11 -5.61 -22.06 27.11
C LEU A 11 -4.70 -22.54 28.25
N ARG A 12 -3.88 -23.56 28.00
CA ARG A 12 -2.97 -24.16 29.00
C ARG A 12 -1.60 -23.46 29.09
N SER A 13 -1.25 -22.58 28.16
CA SER A 13 0.07 -21.96 28.16
C SER A 13 0.19 -20.91 29.27
N LYS A 14 1.30 -20.97 30.01
CA LYS A 14 1.65 -19.94 30.99
C LYS A 14 1.95 -18.60 30.28
N PRO A 15 1.61 -17.46 30.89
CA PRO A 15 2.03 -16.16 30.37
C PRO A 15 3.56 -16.06 30.34
N ASN A 16 4.13 -15.61 29.21
CA ASN A 16 5.58 -15.57 28.99
C ASN A 16 5.99 -14.38 28.12
N GLY A 17 5.58 -13.17 28.54
CA GLY A 17 5.80 -11.95 27.78
C GLY A 17 4.87 -11.87 26.57
N HIS A 18 5.42 -11.78 25.36
CA HIS A 18 4.62 -11.60 24.15
C HIS A 18 4.20 -12.92 23.49
N MET A 19 3.04 -12.93 22.83
CA MET A 19 2.52 -14.08 22.07
C MET A 19 1.73 -13.60 20.85
N LEU A 20 1.74 -14.39 19.77
CA LEU A 20 0.93 -14.15 18.57
C LEU A 20 -0.04 -15.30 18.34
N ILE A 21 -1.34 -15.00 18.26
CA ILE A 21 -2.38 -15.91 17.80
C ILE A 21 -2.84 -15.42 16.43
N LYS A 22 -2.74 -16.26 15.41
CA LYS A 22 -3.17 -15.91 14.05
C LYS A 22 -4.03 -16.99 13.41
N GLY A 23 -4.88 -16.59 12.48
CA GLY A 23 -5.76 -17.50 11.74
C GLY A 23 -6.77 -16.71 10.92
N GLU A 24 -7.48 -17.36 10.01
CA GLU A 24 -8.52 -16.72 9.21
C GLU A 24 -9.77 -16.38 10.05
N LYS A 25 -10.68 -15.58 9.49
CA LYS A 25 -11.98 -15.32 10.11
C LYS A 25 -12.70 -16.65 10.39
N GLY A 26 -13.29 -16.77 11.58
CA GLY A 26 -14.05 -17.97 11.95
C GLY A 26 -13.26 -19.10 12.60
N THR A 27 -11.94 -18.95 12.80
CA THR A 27 -11.14 -20.01 13.46
C THR A 27 -11.26 -20.02 15.00
N GLY A 28 -12.19 -19.26 15.57
CA GLY A 28 -12.41 -19.15 17.01
C GLY A 28 -11.29 -18.45 17.79
N LYS A 29 -10.55 -17.52 17.15
CA LYS A 29 -9.46 -16.74 17.80
C LYS A 29 -10.00 -16.02 19.05
N THR A 30 -11.08 -15.26 18.87
CA THR A 30 -11.70 -14.45 19.91
C THR A 30 -12.20 -15.29 21.07
N THR A 31 -13.01 -16.31 20.77
CA THR A 31 -13.51 -17.27 21.76
C THR A 31 -12.38 -17.94 22.56
N THR A 32 -11.28 -18.31 21.90
CA THR A 32 -10.14 -18.97 22.55
C THR A 32 -9.45 -18.07 23.58
N PHE A 33 -9.18 -16.82 23.23
CA PHE A 33 -8.47 -15.93 24.16
C PHE A 33 -9.39 -15.47 25.30
N ILE A 34 -10.67 -15.21 25.05
CA ILE A 34 -11.61 -14.83 26.12
C ILE A 34 -11.73 -15.96 27.15
N ASN A 35 -11.77 -17.22 26.70
CA ASN A 35 -11.79 -18.38 27.61
C ASN A 35 -10.51 -18.53 28.45
N LYS A 36 -9.41 -17.86 28.08
CA LYS A 36 -8.18 -17.82 28.88
C LYS A 36 -8.27 -16.85 30.06
N ILE A 37 -9.09 -15.80 29.96
CA ILE A 37 -9.15 -14.69 30.92
C ILE A 37 -9.40 -15.16 32.36
N PRO A 38 -10.38 -16.04 32.64
CA PRO A 38 -10.62 -16.48 34.02
C PRO A 38 -9.40 -17.17 34.65
N SER A 39 -8.61 -17.92 33.87
CA SER A 39 -7.37 -18.53 34.36
C SER A 39 -6.30 -17.48 34.68
N LEU A 40 -6.24 -16.38 33.92
CA LEU A 40 -5.33 -15.28 34.19
C LEU A 40 -5.75 -14.49 35.43
N LEU A 41 -7.04 -14.17 35.57
CA LEU A 41 -7.56 -13.49 36.76
C LEU A 41 -7.24 -14.28 38.03
N ASN A 42 -7.51 -15.58 38.04
CA ASN A 42 -7.38 -16.40 39.25
C ASN A 42 -5.93 -16.76 39.60
N ASN A 43 -5.01 -16.84 38.63
CA ASN A 43 -3.66 -17.35 38.87
C ASN A 43 -2.53 -16.35 38.60
N TYR A 44 -2.81 -15.26 37.88
CA TYR A 44 -1.79 -14.34 37.38
C TYR A 44 -2.14 -12.85 37.58
N CYS A 45 -3.27 -12.54 38.19
CA CYS A 45 -3.60 -11.20 38.72
C CYS A 45 -3.45 -11.14 40.24
N ILE A 46 -2.20 -11.29 40.70
CA ILE A 46 -1.83 -11.56 42.10
C ILE A 46 -1.97 -10.31 42.99
N THR A 47 -1.59 -9.14 42.48
CA THR A 47 -1.63 -7.89 43.24
C THR A 47 -2.91 -7.10 42.97
N LYS A 48 -3.31 -6.19 43.87
CA LYS A 48 -4.51 -5.35 43.67
C LYS A 48 -4.45 -4.50 42.40
N ASP A 49 -3.25 -4.12 41.98
CA ASP A 49 -3.03 -3.31 40.78
C ASP A 49 -2.95 -4.16 39.49
N ASP A 50 -2.99 -5.50 39.60
CA ASP A 50 -2.88 -6.38 38.45
C ASP A 50 -4.18 -6.43 37.65
N LYS A 51 -4.20 -5.72 36.52
CA LYS A 51 -5.35 -5.65 35.61
C LYS A 51 -5.08 -6.28 34.24
N ILE A 52 -6.14 -6.82 33.64
CA ILE A 52 -6.19 -7.37 32.30
C ILE A 52 -6.89 -6.36 31.38
N LEU A 53 -6.32 -6.09 30.22
CA LEU A 53 -6.93 -5.30 29.16
C LEU A 53 -7.24 -6.19 27.96
N ILE A 54 -8.45 -6.05 27.41
CA ILE A 54 -8.77 -6.42 26.04
C ILE A 54 -8.94 -5.12 25.24
N ALA A 55 -7.99 -4.86 24.35
CA ALA A 55 -7.99 -3.72 23.45
C ALA A 55 -8.60 -4.16 22.11
N THR A 56 -9.78 -3.62 21.77
CA THR A 56 -10.49 -3.93 20.53
C THR A 56 -10.36 -2.79 19.51
N TYR A 57 -10.53 -3.12 18.23
CA TYR A 57 -10.47 -2.14 17.15
C TYR A 57 -11.74 -1.28 17.05
N SER A 58 -12.92 -1.88 17.23
CA SER A 58 -14.21 -1.18 17.13
C SER A 58 -15.12 -1.41 18.34
N GLU A 59 -16.12 -0.54 18.48
CA GLU A 59 -17.16 -0.63 19.52
C GLU A 59 -18.05 -1.87 19.34
N GLU A 60 -18.30 -2.28 18.10
CA GLU A 60 -19.04 -3.52 17.80
C GLU A 60 -18.30 -4.75 18.34
N VAL A 61 -17.00 -4.87 18.02
CA VAL A 61 -16.16 -5.95 18.52
C VAL A 61 -16.05 -5.90 20.06
N SER A 62 -15.96 -4.71 20.64
CA SER A 62 -15.95 -4.52 22.11
C SER A 62 -17.21 -5.12 22.77
N LYS A 63 -18.38 -4.86 22.19
CA LYS A 63 -19.67 -5.40 22.67
C LYS A 63 -19.72 -6.92 22.53
N ASP A 64 -19.29 -7.47 21.41
CA ASP A 64 -19.26 -8.91 21.17
C ASP A 64 -18.34 -9.63 22.17
N VAL A 65 -17.13 -9.11 22.38
CA VAL A 65 -16.18 -9.63 23.37
C VAL A 65 -16.79 -9.59 24.78
N SER A 66 -17.44 -8.48 25.13
CA SER A 66 -18.10 -8.32 26.44
C SER A 66 -19.23 -9.32 26.63
N PHE A 67 -20.05 -9.54 25.59
CA PHE A 67 -21.13 -10.53 25.61
C PHE A 67 -20.60 -11.96 25.78
N ILE A 68 -19.58 -12.34 25.01
CA ILE A 68 -18.95 -13.66 25.10
C ILE A 68 -18.36 -13.88 26.50
N TYR A 69 -17.66 -12.89 27.04
CA TYR A 69 -17.07 -12.99 28.39
C TYR A 69 -18.15 -13.18 29.45
N LYS A 70 -19.23 -12.39 29.41
CA LYS A 70 -20.34 -12.49 30.37
C LYS A 70 -20.95 -13.89 30.39
N ASN A 71 -21.12 -14.53 29.23
CA ASN A 71 -21.64 -15.90 29.15
C ASN A 71 -20.68 -16.90 29.82
N ILE A 72 -19.38 -16.78 29.57
CA ILE A 72 -18.36 -17.64 30.20
C ILE A 72 -18.33 -17.42 31.72
N GLU A 73 -18.46 -16.17 32.16
CA GLU A 73 -18.50 -15.83 33.58
C GLU A 73 -19.72 -16.47 34.25
N THR A 74 -20.90 -16.38 33.66
CA THR A 74 -22.12 -17.00 34.20
C THR A 74 -21.99 -18.53 34.32
N GLU A 75 -21.44 -19.21 33.31
CA GLU A 75 -21.19 -20.66 33.37
C GLU A 75 -20.23 -21.05 34.49
N LYS A 76 -19.23 -20.21 34.78
CA LYS A 76 -18.21 -20.47 35.80
C LYS A 76 -18.58 -20.01 37.20
N TYR A 77 -19.40 -18.97 37.37
CA TYR A 77 -19.91 -18.56 38.69
C TYR A 77 -20.72 -19.66 39.35
N HIS A 78 -21.42 -20.48 38.56
CA HIS A 78 -22.09 -21.70 39.06
C HIS A 78 -21.12 -22.75 39.65
N GLN A 79 -19.80 -22.54 39.55
CA GLN A 79 -18.75 -23.40 40.09
C GLN A 79 -17.84 -22.69 41.12
N SER A 80 -18.11 -21.42 41.45
CA SER A 80 -17.25 -20.60 42.34
C SER A 80 -17.41 -20.94 43.83
N SER A 81 -16.33 -20.84 44.59
CA SER A 81 -16.28 -21.08 46.03
C SER A 81 -16.42 -19.76 46.81
N PHE A 82 -16.94 -19.81 48.04
CA PHE A 82 -17.09 -18.63 48.91
C PHE A 82 -15.76 -17.90 49.21
N PHE A 83 -14.62 -18.54 48.97
CA PHE A 83 -13.28 -17.98 49.19
C PHE A 83 -12.65 -17.33 47.95
N ASP A 84 -13.33 -17.30 46.81
CA ASP A 84 -12.79 -16.70 45.59
C ASP A 84 -12.68 -15.17 45.75
N GLU A 85 -11.53 -14.59 45.37
CA GLU A 85 -11.34 -13.13 45.38
C GLU A 85 -12.27 -12.46 44.37
N ASP A 86 -12.90 -11.34 44.78
CA ASP A 86 -13.65 -10.48 43.87
C ASP A 86 -12.71 -9.83 42.85
N ASN A 87 -12.75 -10.36 41.62
CA ASN A 87 -11.93 -9.92 40.49
C ASN A 87 -12.74 -9.06 39.49
N SER A 88 -13.94 -8.62 39.85
CA SER A 88 -14.85 -7.91 38.95
C SER A 88 -14.27 -6.60 38.38
N ASP A 89 -13.34 -5.95 39.09
CA ASP A 89 -12.71 -4.69 38.67
C ASP A 89 -11.37 -4.86 37.93
N LYS A 90 -10.88 -6.10 37.81
CA LYS A 90 -9.55 -6.41 37.25
C LYS A 90 -9.56 -6.62 35.74
N LEU A 91 -10.71 -6.82 35.11
CA LEU A 91 -10.84 -6.89 33.65
C LEU A 91 -11.36 -5.57 33.07
N GLU A 92 -10.69 -5.06 32.06
CA GLU A 92 -11.17 -3.96 31.24
C GLU A 92 -11.25 -4.36 29.77
N ILE A 93 -12.38 -4.05 29.15
CA ILE A 93 -12.62 -4.21 27.72
C ILE A 93 -12.84 -2.80 27.18
N SER A 94 -12.00 -2.36 26.26
CA SER A 94 -12.06 -0.99 25.74
C SER A 94 -11.55 -0.93 24.31
N THR A 95 -12.13 -0.01 23.54
CA THR A 95 -11.61 0.31 22.21
C THR A 95 -10.28 1.05 22.32
N ILE A 96 -9.39 0.82 21.35
CA ILE A 96 -8.09 1.47 21.31
C ILE A 96 -8.23 3.00 21.27
N ASP A 97 -9.23 3.52 20.54
CA ASP A 97 -9.52 4.96 20.47
C ASP A 97 -9.99 5.52 21.82
N SER A 98 -10.84 4.80 22.56
CA SER A 98 -11.25 5.19 23.91
C SER A 98 -10.06 5.25 24.87
N LEU A 99 -9.16 4.26 24.79
CA LEU A 99 -7.92 4.27 25.57
C LEU A 99 -7.04 5.48 25.18
N ILE A 100 -6.81 5.71 23.90
CA ILE A 100 -6.00 6.85 23.42
C ILE A 100 -6.60 8.17 23.94
N MET A 101 -7.91 8.34 23.83
CA MET A 101 -8.61 9.53 24.32
C MET A 101 -8.46 9.71 25.83
N TYR A 102 -8.56 8.62 26.60
CA TYR A 102 -8.32 8.65 28.05
C TYR A 102 -6.91 9.15 28.38
N TYR A 103 -5.86 8.55 27.78
CA TYR A 103 -4.47 8.96 28.05
C TYR A 103 -4.14 10.35 27.52
N PHE A 104 -4.71 10.75 26.39
CA PHE A 104 -4.61 12.13 25.89
C PHE A 104 -5.21 13.14 26.88
N ASN A 105 -6.37 12.86 27.45
CA ASN A 105 -6.97 13.73 28.47
C ASN A 105 -6.11 13.81 29.73
N GLN A 106 -5.48 12.69 30.15
CA GLN A 106 -4.53 12.70 31.26
C GLN A 106 -3.27 13.51 30.91
N TYR A 107 -2.77 13.43 29.68
CA TYR A 107 -1.68 14.27 29.19
C TYR A 107 -2.01 15.76 29.32
N LYS A 108 -3.20 16.17 28.85
CA LYS A 108 -3.70 17.56 28.93
C LYS A 108 -3.73 18.07 30.36
N LYS A 109 -4.30 17.28 31.28
CA LYS A 109 -4.39 17.62 32.71
C LYS A 109 -3.00 17.81 33.32
N ASN A 110 -2.08 16.88 33.09
CA ASN A 110 -0.75 16.89 33.68
C ASN A 110 0.12 18.07 33.18
N HIS A 111 -0.06 18.49 31.93
CA HIS A 111 0.69 19.60 31.32
C HIS A 111 -0.07 20.93 31.32
N LYS A 112 -1.26 20.99 31.92
CA LYS A 112 -2.14 22.18 31.92
C LYS A 112 -2.37 22.75 30.52
N LYS A 113 -2.51 21.88 29.51
CA LYS A 113 -2.72 22.28 28.10
C LYS A 113 -4.18 22.16 27.68
N ASN A 114 -4.66 23.16 26.96
CA ASN A 114 -6.03 23.23 26.44
C ASN A 114 -6.11 22.84 24.97
N PHE A 115 -5.52 21.70 24.60
CA PHE A 115 -5.60 21.21 23.22
C PHE A 115 -7.04 20.87 22.82
N THR A 116 -7.42 21.25 21.61
CA THR A 116 -8.69 20.86 20.97
C THR A 116 -8.42 20.11 19.67
N ILE A 117 -9.32 19.21 19.28
CA ILE A 117 -9.18 18.47 18.03
C ILE A 117 -9.45 19.43 16.87
N ALA A 118 -8.56 19.46 15.89
CA ALA A 118 -8.69 20.30 14.71
C ALA A 118 -9.78 19.77 13.76
N SER A 119 -10.63 20.65 13.24
CA SER A 119 -11.55 20.32 12.15
C SER A 119 -10.79 20.08 10.83
N LEU A 120 -11.46 19.50 9.82
CA LEU A 120 -10.85 19.29 8.50
C LEU A 120 -10.34 20.60 7.88
N ASP A 121 -11.15 21.67 7.96
CA ASP A 121 -10.77 22.99 7.44
C ASP A 121 -9.57 23.59 8.20
N GLU A 122 -9.54 23.44 9.53
CA GLU A 122 -8.42 23.90 10.35
C GLU A 122 -7.12 23.16 10.00
N ARG A 123 -7.20 21.84 9.80
CA ARG A 123 -6.06 21.01 9.37
C ARG A 123 -5.57 21.44 8.00
N GLN A 124 -6.46 21.60 7.02
CA GLN A 124 -6.10 22.02 5.67
C GLN A 124 -5.49 23.43 5.65
N GLY A 125 -6.06 24.35 6.44
CA GLY A 125 -5.52 25.71 6.61
C GLY A 125 -4.11 25.72 7.20
N CYS A 126 -3.84 24.90 8.22
CA CYS A 126 -2.50 24.75 8.79
C CYS A 126 -1.51 24.11 7.81
N LEU A 127 -1.95 23.15 7.01
CA LEU A 127 -1.12 22.49 5.99
C LEU A 127 -0.77 23.44 4.84
N ASN A 128 -1.73 24.21 4.33
CA ASN A 128 -1.50 25.25 3.33
C ASN A 128 -0.45 26.27 3.81
N LYS A 129 -0.58 26.75 5.06
CA LYS A 129 0.40 27.66 5.66
C LYS A 129 1.79 27.03 5.73
N ALA A 130 1.88 25.76 6.10
CA ALA A 130 3.14 25.03 6.18
C ALA A 130 3.81 24.88 4.80
N ILE A 131 3.05 24.50 3.76
CA ILE A 131 3.54 24.39 2.38
C ILE A 131 4.10 25.74 1.91
N MET A 132 3.33 26.82 2.10
CA MET A 132 3.76 28.17 1.70
C MET A 132 5.02 28.65 2.44
N ALA A 133 5.14 28.34 3.73
CA ALA A 133 6.34 28.66 4.51
C ALA A 133 7.60 27.95 3.97
N VAL A 134 7.48 26.66 3.61
CA VAL A 134 8.58 25.89 3.04
C VAL A 134 8.95 26.36 1.62
N ILE A 135 7.95 26.69 0.79
CA ILE A 135 8.19 27.30 -0.54
C ILE A 135 8.99 28.59 -0.42
N ASN A 136 8.61 29.47 0.51
CA ASN A 136 9.29 30.75 0.73
C ASN A 136 10.73 30.56 1.24
N LYS A 137 10.98 29.55 2.06
CA LYS A 137 12.31 29.25 2.60
C LYS A 137 13.28 28.72 1.54
N ASN A 138 12.79 27.98 0.55
CA ASN A 138 13.61 27.27 -0.44
C ASN A 138 13.93 28.08 -1.71
N ASN A 139 13.83 29.42 -1.67
CA ASN A 139 14.23 30.33 -2.76
C ASN A 139 13.75 29.88 -4.17
N LYS A 140 12.52 29.37 -4.28
CA LYS A 140 11.93 28.86 -5.55
C LYS A 140 12.71 27.72 -6.23
N LYS A 141 13.44 26.85 -5.50
CA LYS A 141 13.79 25.53 -6.04
C LYS A 141 12.47 24.84 -6.44
N LYS A 142 12.28 24.62 -7.74
CA LYS A 142 11.02 24.18 -8.37
C LYS A 142 10.80 22.68 -8.12
N LEU A 143 10.64 22.28 -6.87
CA LEU A 143 10.25 20.91 -6.53
C LEU A 143 8.76 20.77 -6.85
N ASN A 144 8.42 19.99 -7.87
CA ASN A 144 7.04 19.79 -8.31
C ASN A 144 6.10 19.40 -7.16
N ILE A 145 6.59 18.64 -6.17
CA ILE A 145 5.81 18.17 -5.02
C ILE A 145 5.26 19.30 -4.15
N LEU A 146 5.85 20.50 -4.19
CA LEU A 146 5.41 21.65 -3.41
C LEU A 146 4.20 22.39 -4.01
N ASP A 147 3.72 21.97 -5.17
CA ASP A 147 2.49 22.49 -5.77
C ASP A 147 1.27 22.05 -4.93
N LEU A 148 0.34 22.98 -4.70
CA LEU A 148 -0.90 22.75 -3.95
C LEU A 148 -1.75 21.63 -4.55
N LYS A 149 -1.60 21.32 -5.84
CA LYS A 149 -2.26 20.14 -6.43
C LYS A 149 -1.88 18.83 -5.71
N TYR A 150 -0.70 18.75 -5.09
CA TYR A 150 -0.23 17.57 -4.35
C TYR A 150 -0.61 17.56 -2.86
N ILE A 151 -1.47 18.47 -2.40
CA ILE A 151 -1.78 18.61 -0.97
C ILE A 151 -2.30 17.31 -0.33
N ASP A 152 -3.17 16.57 -1.01
CA ASP A 152 -3.72 15.30 -0.50
C ASP A 152 -2.64 14.23 -0.34
N PHE A 153 -1.69 14.21 -1.28
CA PHE A 153 -0.55 13.31 -1.23
C PHE A 153 0.37 13.68 -0.05
N ILE A 154 0.70 14.97 0.11
CA ILE A 154 1.51 15.47 1.22
C ILE A 154 0.82 15.14 2.56
N GLN A 155 -0.50 15.36 2.66
CA GLN A 155 -1.26 15.04 3.86
C GLN A 155 -1.19 13.54 4.20
N LYS A 156 -1.32 12.66 3.20
CA LYS A 156 -1.17 11.21 3.40
C LYS A 156 0.24 10.84 3.85
N GLU A 157 1.27 11.47 3.30
CA GLU A 157 2.65 11.23 3.75
C GLU A 157 2.89 11.74 5.18
N ILE A 158 2.34 12.90 5.55
CA ILE A 158 2.38 13.43 6.93
C ILE A 158 1.68 12.48 7.90
N THR A 159 0.48 12.00 7.55
CA THR A 159 -0.24 10.99 8.33
C THR A 159 0.62 9.74 8.50
N TRP A 160 1.23 9.25 7.42
CA TRP A 160 2.10 8.08 7.47
C TRP A 160 3.33 8.29 8.38
N ILE A 161 3.98 9.45 8.31
CA ILE A 161 5.10 9.85 9.18
C ILE A 161 4.67 9.76 10.66
N LYS A 162 3.51 10.34 11.01
CA LYS A 162 3.00 10.31 12.38
C LYS A 162 2.59 8.91 12.83
N SER A 163 1.89 8.15 11.98
CA SER A 163 1.49 6.76 12.24
C SER A 163 2.68 5.83 12.46
N CYS A 164 3.82 6.13 11.84
CA CYS A 164 5.09 5.45 12.05
C CYS A 164 5.91 5.98 13.24
N ASN A 165 5.44 7.06 13.90
CA ASN A 165 6.15 7.80 14.94
C ASN A 165 7.58 8.19 14.53
N PHE A 166 7.76 8.65 13.28
CA PHE A 166 9.05 9.15 12.81
C PHE A 166 9.30 10.54 13.37
N THR A 167 10.33 10.67 14.21
CA THR A 167 10.68 11.93 14.87
C THR A 167 11.86 12.62 14.22
N LYS A 168 12.66 11.87 13.46
CA LYS A 168 13.87 12.36 12.79
C LYS A 168 13.77 12.18 11.29
N LEU A 169 14.32 13.14 10.54
CA LEU A 169 14.36 13.10 9.07
C LEU A 169 14.95 11.78 8.54
N ASN A 170 16.04 11.30 9.15
CA ASN A 170 16.73 10.07 8.71
C ASN A 170 15.84 8.81 8.82
N GLU A 171 14.90 8.78 9.77
CA GLU A 171 13.96 7.66 9.92
C GLU A 171 13.00 7.62 8.73
N TYR A 172 12.41 8.77 8.38
CA TYR A 172 11.51 8.91 7.23
C TYR A 172 12.25 8.70 5.90
N GLN A 173 13.45 9.24 5.75
CA GLN A 173 14.22 9.16 4.50
C GLN A 173 14.57 7.72 4.11
N ASN A 174 14.92 6.88 5.09
CA ASN A 174 15.29 5.47 4.84
C ASN A 174 14.10 4.50 4.86
N ALA A 175 12.93 4.95 5.33
CA ALA A 175 11.77 4.09 5.52
C ALA A 175 11.26 3.50 4.19
N ASN A 176 10.99 2.20 4.20
CA ASN A 176 10.23 1.54 3.14
C ASN A 176 8.76 2.02 3.20
N ARG A 177 8.29 2.63 2.11
CA ARG A 177 6.87 2.93 1.88
C ARG A 177 6.35 1.93 0.84
N SER A 178 5.53 0.98 1.27
CA SER A 178 4.92 -0.01 0.39
C SER A 178 3.81 0.60 -0.46
N LYS A 179 3.70 0.10 -1.70
CA LYS A 179 2.66 0.43 -2.69
C LYS A 179 1.27 0.16 -2.08
N LYS A 180 0.46 1.21 -1.92
CA LYS A 180 -1.02 1.20 -2.02
C LYS A 180 -1.57 2.57 -1.58
N ILE A 181 -1.28 3.60 -2.36
CA ILE A 181 -2.20 4.74 -2.46
C ILE A 181 -3.14 4.38 -3.63
N SER A 182 -4.00 3.37 -3.43
CA SER A 182 -4.85 2.83 -4.51
C SER A 182 -6.11 3.66 -4.78
N ASN A 183 -6.40 4.68 -3.97
CA ASN A 183 -7.70 5.36 -4.00
C ASN A 183 -7.58 6.87 -4.32
N LEU A 184 -6.49 7.32 -4.96
CA LEU A 184 -6.49 8.67 -5.54
C LEU A 184 -7.07 8.57 -6.95
N VAL A 185 -8.25 9.16 -7.13
CA VAL A 185 -9.05 9.17 -8.36
C VAL A 185 -8.35 9.87 -9.53
N ASN A 186 -7.21 10.54 -9.31
CA ASN A 186 -6.45 11.21 -10.38
C ASN A 186 -5.06 10.58 -10.55
N SER A 187 -4.75 10.16 -11.77
CA SER A 187 -3.52 9.51 -12.23
C SER A 187 -2.26 10.39 -12.19
N SER A 188 -2.37 11.67 -11.81
CA SER A 188 -1.26 12.63 -11.87
C SER A 188 -0.39 12.71 -10.60
N TYR A 189 -0.63 11.84 -9.61
CA TYR A 189 0.06 11.87 -8.32
C TYR A 189 1.21 10.84 -8.24
N PRO A 190 2.38 11.20 -7.68
CA PRO A 190 3.44 10.23 -7.44
C PRO A 190 2.93 9.19 -6.42
N LYS A 191 3.08 7.90 -6.74
CA LYS A 191 2.56 6.83 -5.86
C LYS A 191 3.49 6.45 -4.72
N VAL A 192 4.80 6.63 -4.91
CA VAL A 192 5.83 6.37 -3.89
C VAL A 192 6.99 7.33 -4.14
N LEU A 193 7.51 7.96 -3.08
CA LEU A 193 8.72 8.76 -3.17
C LEU A 193 9.96 7.90 -2.98
N ARG A 194 11.00 8.16 -3.77
CA ARG A 194 12.34 7.58 -3.58
C ARG A 194 12.85 7.89 -2.16
N LYS A 195 13.59 6.93 -1.59
CA LYS A 195 14.31 7.14 -0.34
C LYS A 195 15.40 8.20 -0.52
N ASN A 196 15.75 8.89 0.56
CA ASN A 196 16.82 9.90 0.59
C ASN A 196 16.66 11.01 -0.48
N SER A 197 15.43 11.32 -0.87
CA SER A 197 15.16 12.31 -1.93
C SER A 197 14.94 13.72 -1.39
N GLU A 198 15.16 14.74 -2.21
CA GLU A 198 14.84 16.13 -1.86
C GLU A 198 13.33 16.30 -1.61
N GLN A 199 12.47 15.51 -2.28
CA GLN A 199 11.02 15.54 -2.06
C GLN A 199 10.64 15.04 -0.66
N ARG A 200 11.23 13.95 -0.18
CA ARG A 200 11.02 13.48 1.19
C ARG A 200 11.55 14.48 2.21
N GLN A 201 12.68 15.12 1.94
CA GLN A 201 13.17 16.19 2.81
C GLN A 201 12.16 17.34 2.90
N ALA A 202 11.67 17.81 1.75
CA ALA A 202 10.68 18.89 1.69
C ALA A 202 9.38 18.52 2.43
N ILE A 203 8.86 17.30 2.25
CA ILE A 203 7.68 16.83 2.99
C ILE A 203 7.93 16.78 4.50
N PHE A 204 9.12 16.35 4.93
CA PHE A 204 9.46 16.34 6.35
C PHE A 204 9.61 17.76 6.92
N GLU A 205 10.05 18.73 6.13
CA GLU A 205 10.04 20.15 6.50
C GLU A 205 8.60 20.68 6.63
N ILE A 206 7.71 20.35 5.68
CA ILE A 206 6.28 20.69 5.75
C ILE A 206 5.65 20.04 6.99
N PHE A 207 5.96 18.78 7.27
CA PHE A 207 5.51 18.05 8.46
C PHE A 207 5.86 18.81 9.76
N ASN A 208 7.10 19.30 9.88
CA ASN A 208 7.54 20.04 11.06
C ASN A 208 6.80 21.38 11.20
N GLU A 209 6.66 22.13 10.10
CA GLU A 209 5.95 23.42 10.13
C GLU A 209 4.43 23.22 10.35
N TYR A 210 3.84 22.15 9.81
CA TYR A 210 2.45 21.78 10.03
C TYR A 210 2.15 21.52 11.52
N ASN A 211 3.00 20.72 12.18
CA ASN A 211 2.86 20.45 13.62
C ASN A 211 3.07 21.71 14.47
N LYS A 212 3.98 22.59 14.05
CA LYS A 212 4.20 23.88 14.70
C LYS A 212 2.94 24.75 14.60
N ASN A 213 2.36 24.89 13.41
CA ASN A 213 1.12 25.64 13.17
C ASN A 213 -0.05 25.11 14.02
N LEU A 214 -0.23 23.79 14.09
CA LEU A 214 -1.25 23.17 14.94
C LEU A 214 -1.02 23.48 16.43
N ASN A 215 0.22 23.32 16.92
CA ASN A 215 0.54 23.56 18.31
C ASN A 215 0.38 25.04 18.71
N GLU A 216 0.75 25.99 17.83
CA GLU A 216 0.51 27.42 18.03
C GLU A 216 -0.99 27.76 18.13
N ALA A 217 -1.83 27.05 17.36
CA ALA A 217 -3.28 27.17 17.44
C ALA A 217 -3.90 26.42 18.66
N ASN A 218 -3.10 25.75 19.50
CA ASN A 218 -3.57 24.82 20.53
C ASN A 218 -4.50 23.72 19.97
N LYS A 219 -4.15 23.22 18.79
CA LYS A 219 -4.89 22.22 18.04
C LYS A 219 -4.06 20.96 17.85
N VAL A 220 -4.73 19.83 17.69
CA VAL A 220 -4.13 18.52 17.42
C VAL A 220 -4.94 17.79 16.34
N ASP A 221 -4.28 17.03 15.48
CA ASP A 221 -4.97 16.08 14.60
C ASP A 221 -5.14 14.71 15.25
N ASP A 222 -5.76 13.76 14.54
CA ASP A 222 -6.06 12.43 15.08
C ASP A 222 -4.78 11.67 15.44
N GLN A 223 -3.71 11.89 14.68
CA GLN A 223 -2.44 11.17 14.85
C GLN A 223 -1.67 11.75 16.03
N ASP A 224 -1.77 13.06 16.26
CA ASP A 224 -1.25 13.73 17.45
C ASP A 224 -1.92 13.22 18.73
N LEU A 225 -3.22 12.84 18.70
CA LEU A 225 -3.87 12.21 19.85
C LEU A 225 -3.12 10.95 20.28
N VAL A 226 -2.78 10.08 19.33
CA VAL A 226 -2.03 8.84 19.57
C VAL A 226 -0.63 9.15 20.13
N LEU A 227 0.08 10.10 19.51
CA LEU A 227 1.45 10.45 19.92
C LEU A 227 1.51 11.10 21.30
N LEU A 228 0.51 11.92 21.67
CA LEU A 228 0.41 12.52 22.99
C LEU A 228 -0.05 11.50 24.05
N ALA A 229 -0.98 10.61 23.71
CA ALA A 229 -1.35 9.48 24.55
C ALA A 229 -0.15 8.56 24.83
N LEU A 230 0.67 8.27 23.81
CA LEU A 230 1.93 7.53 23.95
C LEU A 230 2.90 8.21 24.91
N LYS A 231 3.03 9.55 24.86
CA LYS A 231 3.87 10.30 25.82
C LYS A 231 3.35 10.17 27.25
N ALA A 232 2.03 10.25 27.46
CA ALA A 232 1.44 10.01 28.78
C ALA A 232 1.60 8.57 29.27
N ALA A 233 1.44 7.58 28.40
CA ALA A 233 1.67 6.17 28.74
C ALA A 233 3.12 5.94 29.18
N LYS A 234 4.09 6.51 28.47
CA LYS A 234 5.52 6.38 28.79
C LYS A 234 5.93 7.01 30.12
N SER A 235 5.19 8.00 30.64
CA SER A 235 5.50 8.58 31.96
C SER A 235 5.14 7.65 33.13
N LYS A 236 4.38 6.58 32.87
CA LYS A 236 3.92 5.59 33.88
C LYS A 236 3.14 6.18 35.06
N MET A 237 2.64 7.42 34.93
CA MET A 237 1.79 8.06 35.94
C MET A 237 0.30 7.74 35.75
N VAL A 238 -0.01 6.86 34.81
CA VAL A 238 -1.38 6.50 34.39
C VAL A 238 -1.54 4.99 34.56
N LYS A 239 -2.76 4.50 34.32
CA LYS A 239 -3.13 3.08 34.35
C LYS A 239 -2.12 2.21 33.58
N SER A 240 -1.94 0.97 34.01
CA SER A 240 -1.11 -0.01 33.30
C SER A 240 -1.68 -1.41 33.52
N TYR A 241 -1.28 -2.35 32.67
CA TYR A 241 -1.90 -3.67 32.62
C TYR A 241 -0.84 -4.77 32.53
N VAL A 242 -0.98 -5.80 33.35
CA VAL A 242 -0.08 -6.96 33.36
C VAL A 242 -0.40 -7.93 32.23
N HIS A 243 -1.67 -7.98 31.82
CA HIS A 243 -2.08 -8.77 30.67
C HIS A 243 -2.80 -7.88 29.67
N ILE A 244 -2.37 -7.91 28.41
CA ILE A 244 -3.02 -7.18 27.32
C ILE A 244 -3.32 -8.17 26.19
N PHE A 245 -4.56 -8.19 25.73
CA PHE A 245 -4.99 -8.84 24.50
C PHE A 245 -5.32 -7.75 23.48
N ILE A 246 -4.70 -7.82 22.31
CA ILE A 246 -4.86 -6.83 21.24
C ILE A 246 -5.55 -7.53 20.09
N ASP A 247 -6.85 -7.24 19.91
CA ASP A 247 -7.61 -7.78 18.80
C ASP A 247 -7.33 -7.01 17.52
N ASP A 248 -7.47 -7.69 16.38
CA ASP A 248 -7.21 -7.14 15.04
C ASP A 248 -5.89 -6.35 14.94
N SER A 249 -4.83 -6.88 15.54
CA SER A 249 -3.52 -6.20 15.59
C SER A 249 -2.96 -5.86 14.21
N GLN A 250 -3.37 -6.56 13.15
CA GLN A 250 -3.04 -6.26 11.76
C GLN A 250 -3.61 -4.94 11.23
N MET A 251 -4.54 -4.28 11.92
CA MET A 251 -5.10 -2.99 11.50
C MET A 251 -4.30 -1.82 12.10
N LEU A 252 -3.49 -2.08 13.13
CA LEU A 252 -2.91 -1.02 13.94
C LEU A 252 -1.67 -0.37 13.29
N THR A 253 -1.59 0.95 13.45
CA THR A 253 -0.40 1.74 13.15
C THR A 253 0.72 1.43 14.14
N LYS A 254 1.95 1.82 13.78
CA LYS A 254 3.10 1.65 14.68
C LYS A 254 2.92 2.41 15.98
N ALA A 255 2.44 3.65 15.90
CA ALA A 255 2.22 4.52 17.06
C ALA A 255 1.21 3.92 18.05
N GLN A 256 0.12 3.32 17.54
CA GLN A 256 -0.86 2.61 18.38
C GLN A 256 -0.26 1.36 19.04
N LEU A 257 0.54 0.56 18.30
CA LEU A 257 1.23 -0.61 18.86
C LEU A 257 2.27 -0.21 19.92
N GLU A 258 3.02 0.87 19.69
CA GLU A 258 3.95 1.42 20.69
C GLU A 258 3.21 1.95 21.93
N PHE A 259 2.01 2.53 21.76
CA PHE A 259 1.16 2.98 22.87
C PHE A 259 0.69 1.80 23.73
N LEU A 260 0.15 0.74 23.11
CA LEU A 260 -0.26 -0.47 23.82
C LEU A 260 0.93 -1.15 24.52
N GLY A 261 2.11 -1.12 23.89
CA GLY A 261 3.35 -1.58 24.52
C GLY A 261 3.81 -0.71 25.70
N ALA A 262 3.51 0.59 25.71
CA ALA A 262 3.88 1.51 26.78
C ALA A 262 3.00 1.35 28.04
N ILE A 263 1.73 0.99 27.87
CA ILE A 263 0.80 0.71 28.99
C ILE A 263 0.92 -0.73 29.52
N TYR A 264 1.76 -1.57 28.88
CA TYR A 264 2.07 -2.92 29.33
C TYR A 264 3.04 -2.90 30.53
N ASN A 265 2.54 -3.39 31.67
CA ASN A 265 3.33 -3.54 32.88
C ASN A 265 4.06 -4.89 32.89
N LYS A 266 5.33 -4.87 32.48
CA LYS A 266 6.15 -6.08 32.37
C LYS A 266 6.52 -6.64 33.76
N LYS A 267 6.05 -7.85 34.05
CA LYS A 267 6.38 -8.70 35.21
C LYS A 267 6.82 -10.08 34.73
N THR A 268 7.26 -10.96 35.65
CA THR A 268 7.67 -12.34 35.31
C THR A 268 6.50 -13.20 34.83
N TYR A 269 5.27 -12.82 35.20
CA TYR A 269 4.02 -13.50 34.87
C TYR A 269 3.12 -12.69 33.94
N SER A 270 3.59 -11.57 33.38
CA SER A 270 2.79 -10.69 32.52
C SER A 270 2.71 -11.23 31.08
N SER A 271 1.70 -10.81 30.32
CA SER A 271 1.64 -11.15 28.89
C SER A 271 1.03 -10.07 27.98
N ILE A 272 1.58 -9.90 26.79
CA ILE A 272 0.96 -9.11 25.70
C ILE A 272 0.68 -10.03 24.51
N THR A 273 -0.59 -10.25 24.19
CA THR A 273 -1.02 -11.19 23.17
C THR A 273 -1.60 -10.43 21.98
N PHE A 274 -1.00 -10.62 20.81
CA PHE A 274 -1.49 -10.08 19.55
C PHE A 274 -2.39 -11.12 18.89
N ILE A 275 -3.62 -10.74 18.58
CA ILE A 275 -4.55 -11.55 17.80
C ILE A 275 -4.58 -10.95 16.40
N MET A 276 -4.43 -11.81 15.39
CA MET A 276 -4.26 -11.37 14.01
C MET A 276 -5.12 -12.18 13.06
N ASP A 277 -5.90 -11.50 12.23
CA ASP A 277 -6.53 -12.13 11.08
C ASP A 277 -5.56 -12.22 9.90
N THR A 278 -5.51 -13.37 9.24
CA THR A 278 -4.65 -13.59 8.07
C THR A 278 -5.34 -13.29 6.74
N SER A 279 -6.67 -13.18 6.70
CA SER A 279 -7.41 -12.95 5.44
C SER A 279 -7.59 -11.47 5.08
N ASN A 280 -7.57 -10.55 6.07
CA ASN A 280 -7.83 -9.12 5.87
C ASN A 280 -6.56 -8.28 6.05
N ASN A 281 -6.00 -7.76 4.94
CA ASN A 281 -4.78 -6.92 4.95
C ASN A 281 -4.96 -5.61 4.14
N ASN A 282 -6.07 -4.89 4.36
CA ASN A 282 -6.47 -3.82 3.44
C ASN A 282 -6.29 -2.38 3.96
N GLU A 283 -5.69 -2.14 5.13
CA GLU A 283 -5.42 -0.76 5.58
C GLU A 283 -4.03 -0.25 5.15
N SER A 284 -3.99 0.95 4.56
CA SER A 284 -2.78 1.54 3.98
C SER A 284 -1.69 1.89 4.99
N ASP A 285 -2.09 2.11 6.26
CA ASP A 285 -1.23 2.60 7.34
C ASP A 285 -0.93 1.56 8.42
N SER A 286 -1.46 0.35 8.25
CA SER A 286 -1.14 -0.78 9.12
C SER A 286 0.36 -1.08 9.14
N TRP A 287 0.92 -1.32 10.32
CA TRP A 287 2.35 -1.59 10.44
C TRP A 287 2.71 -3.05 10.12
N LEU A 288 1.94 -4.02 10.64
CA LEU A 288 2.29 -5.44 10.65
C LEU A 288 2.07 -6.16 9.32
N THR A 289 1.33 -5.55 8.38
CA THR A 289 1.03 -6.13 7.06
C THR A 289 1.95 -5.59 5.95
N ASN A 290 2.68 -4.50 6.21
CA ASN A 290 3.48 -3.76 5.22
C ASN A 290 4.95 -4.24 5.14
N GLY A 291 5.18 -5.54 5.28
CA GLY A 291 6.53 -6.15 5.23
C GLY A 291 7.41 -5.82 6.45
N LYS A 292 6.87 -5.14 7.47
CA LYS A 292 7.54 -4.85 8.74
C LYS A 292 7.09 -5.87 9.78
N SER A 293 8.04 -6.36 10.58
CA SER A 293 7.81 -7.46 11.51
C SER A 293 7.67 -6.98 12.95
N PHE A 294 7.08 -7.82 13.80
CA PHE A 294 7.06 -7.66 15.26
C PHE A 294 8.44 -7.38 15.88
N ALA A 295 9.52 -7.84 15.24
CA ALA A 295 10.88 -7.59 15.71
C ALA A 295 11.22 -6.09 15.69
N SER A 296 10.67 -5.30 14.76
CA SER A 296 10.88 -3.84 14.73
C SER A 296 10.21 -3.12 15.91
N LEU A 297 9.27 -3.78 16.59
CA LEU A 297 8.60 -3.31 17.80
C LEU A 297 9.23 -3.89 19.07
N GLY A 298 10.32 -4.67 18.95
CA GLY A 298 11.00 -5.33 20.07
C GLY A 298 10.38 -6.66 20.51
N TYR A 299 9.48 -7.25 19.71
CA TYR A 299 8.85 -8.54 20.02
C TYR A 299 9.43 -9.68 19.17
N ASP A 300 10.12 -10.62 19.82
CA ASP A 300 10.62 -11.85 19.18
C ASP A 300 9.56 -12.97 19.15
N MET A 301 8.89 -13.13 18.01
CA MET A 301 7.82 -14.12 17.87
C MET A 301 8.30 -15.57 17.67
N LYS A 302 9.62 -15.84 17.68
CA LYS A 302 10.17 -17.19 17.47
C LYS A 302 9.67 -18.15 18.56
N GLY A 303 8.95 -19.20 18.15
CA GLY A 303 8.35 -20.19 19.05
C GLY A 303 7.18 -19.68 19.90
N LYS A 304 6.75 -18.42 19.70
CA LYS A 304 5.66 -17.76 20.45
C LYS A 304 4.45 -17.42 19.58
N SER A 305 4.39 -17.98 18.36
CA SER A 305 3.26 -17.86 17.45
C SER A 305 2.49 -19.17 17.36
N ILE A 306 1.16 -19.09 17.50
CA ILE A 306 0.23 -20.22 17.33
C ILE A 306 -0.72 -19.85 16.19
N THR A 307 -0.88 -20.77 15.24
CA THR A 307 -1.76 -20.59 14.07
C THR A 307 -2.98 -21.49 14.23
N LEU A 308 -4.18 -20.88 14.27
CA LEU A 308 -5.45 -21.59 14.23
C LEU A 308 -5.87 -21.78 12.78
N LYS A 309 -6.08 -23.03 12.36
CA LYS A 309 -6.40 -23.40 10.97
C LYS A 309 -7.84 -23.86 10.77
N THR A 310 -8.46 -24.44 11.80
CA THR A 310 -9.81 -24.98 11.71
C THR A 310 -10.81 -23.84 11.70
N ASN A 311 -11.59 -23.71 10.63
CA ASN A 311 -12.67 -22.75 10.51
C ASN A 311 -13.98 -23.36 11.05
N TYR A 312 -14.67 -22.63 11.93
CA TYR A 312 -15.91 -23.06 12.58
C TYR A 312 -17.15 -22.33 12.08
N SER A 313 -16.99 -21.19 11.39
CA SER A 313 -18.14 -20.45 10.82
C SER A 313 -18.85 -21.17 9.68
N SER A 314 -18.25 -22.22 9.11
CA SER A 314 -18.89 -23.10 8.12
C SER A 314 -19.69 -24.25 8.75
N VAL A 315 -19.65 -24.43 10.08
CA VAL A 315 -20.41 -25.47 10.79
C VAL A 315 -21.82 -24.97 11.14
N GLU A 316 -21.97 -23.70 11.54
CA GLU A 316 -23.30 -23.10 11.82
C GLU A 316 -24.20 -23.06 10.58
N ILE A 317 -23.65 -22.88 9.37
CA ILE A 317 -24.43 -22.85 8.13
C ILE A 317 -25.00 -24.24 7.79
N LYS A 318 -24.36 -25.34 8.19
CA LYS A 318 -24.90 -26.69 7.94
C LYS A 318 -26.00 -27.09 8.92
N GLU A 319 -25.86 -26.73 10.19
CA GLU A 319 -26.87 -27.04 11.20
C GLU A 319 -28.14 -26.16 11.04
N ILE A 320 -28.01 -24.93 10.54
CA ILE A 320 -29.16 -24.05 10.23
C ILE A 320 -29.91 -24.51 8.97
N ASN A 321 -29.21 -25.07 7.98
CA ASN A 321 -29.81 -25.55 6.73
C ASN A 321 -30.55 -26.90 6.86
N GLU A 322 -30.29 -27.66 7.93
CA GLU A 322 -31.02 -28.90 8.23
C GLU A 322 -32.27 -28.66 9.10
N SER A 323 -32.47 -27.45 9.63
CA SER A 323 -33.57 -27.16 10.56
C SER A 323 -34.62 -26.15 10.08
N ASN A 324 -34.52 -25.58 8.87
CA ASN A 324 -35.50 -24.59 8.40
C ASN A 324 -36.03 -24.90 6.99
N ASP A 325 -37.09 -25.71 6.95
CA ASP A 325 -38.15 -25.58 5.94
C ASP A 325 -38.89 -24.26 6.17
N ALA A 326 -38.34 -23.16 5.66
CA ALA A 326 -39.06 -21.91 5.46
C ALA A 326 -38.36 -21.13 4.34
N LYS A 327 -38.82 -21.38 3.11
CA LYS A 327 -38.63 -20.47 1.99
C LYS A 327 -39.41 -19.18 2.25
N ASP A 328 -38.80 -18.11 1.75
CA ASP A 328 -39.36 -16.83 1.35
C ASP A 328 -39.00 -15.63 2.22
N VAL A 329 -38.72 -14.56 1.47
CA VAL A 329 -38.66 -13.13 1.81
C VAL A 329 -37.23 -12.53 1.79
N LEU A 330 -36.97 -11.88 0.64
CA LEU A 330 -36.03 -10.78 0.34
C LEU A 330 -34.63 -11.15 -0.20
N LEU A 331 -34.64 -11.62 -1.45
CA LEU A 331 -33.63 -11.24 -2.44
C LEU A 331 -34.17 -10.00 -3.17
N GLU A 332 -33.62 -8.83 -2.87
CA GLU A 332 -33.56 -7.68 -3.77
C GLU A 332 -32.68 -6.62 -3.08
N ASP A 333 -31.43 -6.52 -3.51
CA ASP A 333 -30.85 -5.19 -3.69
C ASP A 333 -29.76 -5.22 -4.76
N ASN A 334 -30.04 -4.39 -5.76
CA ASN A 334 -29.35 -4.23 -7.04
C ASN A 334 -27.87 -3.85 -6.87
N THR A 335 -26.97 -4.76 -7.20
CA THR A 335 -25.62 -4.38 -7.63
C THR A 335 -25.69 -3.89 -9.07
N ILE A 336 -25.73 -2.57 -9.22
CA ILE A 336 -25.43 -1.91 -10.48
C ILE A 336 -23.93 -2.13 -10.75
N GLU A 337 -23.61 -3.14 -11.55
CA GLU A 337 -22.31 -3.26 -12.21
C GLU A 337 -22.19 -2.08 -13.19
N ARG A 338 -21.47 -1.04 -12.78
CA ARG A 338 -20.87 -0.11 -13.73
C ARG A 338 -19.51 -0.66 -14.11
N ASP A 339 -19.35 -0.92 -15.40
CA ASP A 339 -18.06 -1.14 -16.05
C ASP A 339 -17.10 0.02 -15.75
N ILE A 340 -16.31 -0.13 -14.69
CA ILE A 340 -15.15 0.72 -14.45
C ILE A 340 -14.01 0.06 -15.20
N LYS A 341 -13.62 0.67 -16.33
CA LYS A 341 -12.33 0.39 -17.00
C LYS A 341 -11.24 0.37 -15.92
N ILE A 342 -10.64 -0.80 -15.75
CA ILE A 342 -9.50 -1.00 -14.85
C ILE A 342 -8.33 -0.21 -15.43
N GLU A 343 -8.10 1.00 -14.92
CA GLU A 343 -6.84 1.71 -15.13
C GLU A 343 -5.75 1.02 -14.32
N GLU A 344 -4.73 0.52 -15.01
CA GLU A 344 -3.61 -0.18 -14.39
C GLU A 344 -2.85 0.73 -13.42
N PRO A 345 -2.39 0.20 -12.27
CA PRO A 345 -1.70 1.03 -11.29
C PRO A 345 -0.30 1.42 -11.79
N LEU A 346 -0.05 2.72 -12.02
CA LEU A 346 1.31 3.32 -12.07
C LEU A 346 2.28 2.61 -11.10
N ARG A 347 3.37 2.04 -11.61
CA ARG A 347 4.45 1.46 -10.81
C ARG A 347 5.69 2.34 -10.98
N LEU A 348 6.74 2.07 -10.19
CA LEU A 348 8.09 2.26 -10.69
C LEU A 348 8.20 1.24 -11.83
N ASP A 349 7.90 1.68 -13.05
CA ASP A 349 8.05 0.80 -14.20
C ASP A 349 9.55 0.63 -14.40
N THR A 350 10.04 -0.59 -14.20
CA THR A 350 11.35 -0.98 -14.72
C THR A 350 11.12 -1.18 -16.20
N ILE A 351 11.31 -0.10 -16.94
CA ILE A 351 11.05 -0.09 -18.36
C ILE A 351 12.24 -0.75 -19.03
N LYS A 352 11.95 -1.72 -19.89
CA LYS A 352 12.97 -2.38 -20.69
C LYS A 352 13.04 -1.70 -22.05
N TYR A 353 14.15 -1.04 -22.32
CA TYR A 353 14.51 -0.63 -23.67
C TYR A 353 15.36 -1.71 -24.34
N ILE A 354 15.00 -2.07 -25.56
CA ILE A 354 15.72 -3.02 -26.40
C ILE A 354 16.20 -2.28 -27.64
N ASP A 355 17.51 -2.12 -27.79
CA ASP A 355 18.12 -1.63 -29.04
C ASP A 355 18.05 -2.76 -30.07
N LEU A 356 17.14 -2.62 -31.06
CA LEU A 356 16.90 -3.64 -32.07
C LEU A 356 18.06 -3.80 -33.06
N LYS A 357 18.95 -2.80 -33.16
CA LYS A 357 20.11 -2.84 -34.07
C LYS A 357 21.33 -3.46 -33.41
N ARG A 358 21.53 -3.24 -32.11
CA ARG A 358 22.68 -3.76 -31.34
C ARG A 358 22.34 -5.00 -30.52
N ASN A 359 21.07 -5.33 -30.38
CA ASN A 359 20.56 -6.38 -29.49
C ASN A 359 21.01 -6.19 -28.03
N ILE A 360 21.00 -4.94 -27.57
CA ILE A 360 21.36 -4.55 -26.19
C ILE A 360 20.06 -4.27 -25.41
N HIS A 361 20.04 -4.69 -24.15
CA HIS A 361 18.92 -4.45 -23.24
C HIS A 361 19.34 -3.47 -22.16
N HIS A 362 18.54 -2.42 -21.98
CA HIS A 362 18.69 -1.48 -20.88
C HIS A 362 17.44 -1.53 -20.01
N ASN A 363 17.63 -1.71 -18.71
CA ASN A 363 16.58 -1.48 -17.73
C ASN A 363 16.75 -0.05 -17.22
N PHE A 364 15.70 0.75 -17.30
CA PHE A 364 15.73 2.10 -16.75
C PHE A 364 14.48 2.36 -15.93
N ILE A 365 14.64 3.17 -14.90
CA ILE A 365 13.59 3.53 -13.96
C ILE A 365 13.15 4.95 -14.29
N LYS A 366 11.86 5.12 -14.55
CA LYS A 366 11.23 6.42 -14.79
C LYS A 366 10.51 6.87 -13.52
N ASP A 367 10.86 8.04 -12.99
CA ASP A 367 10.13 8.65 -11.88
C ASP A 367 8.89 9.39 -12.42
N SER A 368 7.70 8.92 -12.05
CA SER A 368 6.43 9.54 -12.41
C SER A 368 6.28 11.02 -11.99
N GLY A 369 7.11 11.52 -11.07
CA GLY A 369 7.11 12.92 -10.62
C GLY A 369 8.07 13.85 -11.36
N ASN A 370 9.02 13.30 -12.13
CA ASN A 370 9.96 14.05 -12.96
C ASN A 370 10.31 13.22 -14.21
N ILE A 371 9.56 13.46 -15.29
CA ILE A 371 9.59 12.65 -16.52
C ILE A 371 10.96 12.71 -17.22
N ASP A 372 11.77 13.73 -16.91
CA ASP A 372 13.09 13.99 -17.48
C ASP A 372 14.23 13.34 -16.66
N ASP A 373 13.95 12.86 -15.44
CA ASP A 373 14.95 12.16 -14.62
C ASP A 373 14.93 10.65 -14.92
N ILE A 374 15.82 10.22 -15.82
CA ILE A 374 16.02 8.82 -16.17
C ILE A 374 17.22 8.26 -15.40
N TYR A 375 17.07 7.07 -14.81
CA TYR A 375 18.17 6.31 -14.21
C TYR A 375 18.34 4.99 -14.97
N ILE A 376 19.56 4.69 -15.40
CA ILE A 376 19.87 3.41 -16.04
C ILE A 376 20.56 2.51 -15.02
N GLU A 377 20.13 1.26 -14.93
CA GLU A 377 20.79 0.26 -14.10
C GLU A 377 21.88 -0.46 -14.91
N TYR A 378 23.13 -0.34 -14.46
CA TYR A 378 24.26 -1.11 -14.96
C TYR A 378 24.84 -1.96 -13.82
N ASN A 379 24.76 -3.29 -13.95
CA ASN A 379 25.32 -4.24 -12.97
C ASN A 379 24.87 -4.00 -11.51
N GLY A 380 23.61 -3.59 -11.30
CA GLY A 380 23.05 -3.29 -9.97
C GLY A 380 23.38 -1.89 -9.43
N ILE A 381 24.00 -1.03 -10.24
CA ILE A 381 24.29 0.36 -9.91
C ILE A 381 23.37 1.24 -10.78
N GLU A 382 22.58 2.09 -10.12
CA GLU A 382 21.71 3.07 -10.78
C GLU A 382 22.49 4.37 -11.02
N GLU A 383 22.69 4.74 -12.28
CA GLU A 383 23.31 6.00 -12.67
C GLU A 383 22.26 6.94 -13.29
N LYS A 384 22.30 8.21 -12.89
CA LYS A 384 21.43 9.25 -13.47
C LYS A 384 21.94 9.59 -14.87
N VAL A 385 21.02 9.62 -15.84
CA VAL A 385 21.34 10.06 -17.19
C VAL A 385 21.43 11.59 -17.22
N GLU A 386 22.55 12.12 -17.71
CA GLU A 386 22.78 13.56 -17.77
C GLU A 386 21.99 14.24 -18.91
N GLU A 387 21.86 13.58 -20.07
CA GLU A 387 21.17 14.12 -21.23
C GLU A 387 20.01 13.21 -21.70
N VAL A 388 18.79 13.72 -21.57
CA VAL A 388 17.56 13.09 -22.08
C VAL A 388 16.95 13.89 -23.22
N VAL A 389 16.25 13.22 -24.13
CA VAL A 389 15.54 13.85 -25.26
C VAL A 389 14.07 13.47 -25.25
N SER A 390 13.21 14.45 -25.50
CA SER A 390 11.77 14.25 -25.68
C SER A 390 11.47 13.73 -27.08
N ILE A 391 10.70 12.64 -27.15
CA ILE A 391 10.31 11.95 -28.37
C ILE A 391 8.79 11.91 -28.46
N PRO A 392 8.19 12.39 -29.55
CA PRO A 392 6.74 12.39 -29.69
C PRO A 392 6.20 10.97 -29.84
N VAL A 393 5.09 10.69 -29.17
CA VAL A 393 4.36 9.42 -29.22
C VAL A 393 3.06 9.60 -30.00
N PHE A 394 2.82 8.70 -30.95
CA PHE A 394 1.61 8.67 -31.78
C PHE A 394 0.81 7.40 -31.52
N SER A 395 -0.52 7.54 -31.61
CA SER A 395 -1.47 6.66 -30.94
C SER A 395 -1.62 5.28 -31.52
N GLU A 396 -1.60 5.09 -32.84
CA GLU A 396 -2.05 3.80 -33.39
C GLU A 396 -1.34 3.39 -34.68
N ILE A 397 -0.54 2.32 -34.60
CA ILE A 397 -0.14 1.49 -35.75
C ILE A 397 -0.66 0.07 -35.54
N ALA A 398 -1.33 -0.47 -36.55
CA ALA A 398 -1.76 -1.84 -36.55
C ALA A 398 -0.62 -2.81 -36.90
N ALA A 399 -0.24 -3.66 -35.96
CA ALA A 399 0.39 -4.94 -36.23
C ALA A 399 -0.65 -5.97 -36.72
N GLY A 400 -1.55 -5.59 -37.63
CA GLY A 400 -2.63 -6.41 -38.17
C GLY A 400 -3.14 -5.84 -39.50
N SER A 401 -4.45 -5.89 -39.75
CA SER A 401 -5.08 -5.14 -40.85
C SER A 401 -4.83 -3.64 -40.67
N PRO A 402 -4.58 -2.86 -41.74
CA PRO A 402 -4.18 -1.48 -41.58
C PRO A 402 -5.31 -0.64 -40.93
N ILE A 403 -4.96 0.42 -40.17
CA ILE A 403 -5.87 1.32 -39.45
C ILE A 403 -5.55 2.78 -39.83
N PRO A 404 -6.54 3.67 -39.99
CA PRO A 404 -6.33 5.07 -40.37
C PRO A 404 -5.37 5.83 -39.46
N ILE A 405 -4.42 6.55 -40.07
CA ILE A 405 -3.42 7.38 -39.37
C ILE A 405 -4.10 8.57 -38.73
N ASN A 406 -3.98 8.68 -37.39
CA ASN A 406 -4.35 9.87 -36.66
C ASN A 406 -3.10 10.74 -36.45
N GLU A 407 -3.09 11.96 -36.99
CA GLU A 407 -1.92 12.87 -36.90
C GLU A 407 -1.76 13.54 -35.52
N TYR A 408 -2.67 13.29 -34.57
CA TYR A 408 -2.60 13.90 -33.24
C TYR A 408 -1.54 13.21 -32.37
N MET A 409 -0.59 14.01 -31.91
CA MET A 409 0.40 13.63 -30.90
C MET A 409 -0.30 13.32 -29.58
N GLU A 410 -0.13 12.09 -29.06
CA GLU A 410 -0.76 11.65 -27.82
C GLU A 410 0.03 12.09 -26.58
N ASP A 411 1.35 11.97 -26.64
CA ASP A 411 2.23 12.24 -25.49
C ASP A 411 3.68 12.49 -25.93
N ASN A 412 4.54 12.83 -24.98
CA ASN A 412 5.99 12.85 -25.10
C ASN A 412 6.64 11.76 -24.23
N TYR A 413 7.58 11.04 -24.81
CA TYR A 413 8.39 10.06 -24.11
C TYR A 413 9.84 10.51 -24.04
N TYR A 414 10.47 10.41 -22.87
CA TYR A 414 11.86 10.80 -22.68
C TYR A 414 12.75 9.57 -22.73
N LEU A 415 13.83 9.65 -23.51
CA LEU A 415 14.84 8.60 -23.63
C LEU A 415 16.25 9.21 -23.51
N PRO A 416 17.24 8.44 -23.03
CA PRO A 416 18.64 8.85 -23.08
C PRO A 416 19.06 9.23 -24.50
N LYS A 417 19.71 10.39 -24.65
CA LYS A 417 20.14 10.89 -25.96
C LYS A 417 21.05 9.90 -26.68
N GLU A 418 21.89 9.16 -25.95
CA GLU A 418 22.81 8.18 -26.51
C GLU A 418 22.12 6.99 -27.21
N TRP A 419 20.86 6.71 -26.88
CA TRP A 419 20.08 5.64 -27.51
C TRP A 419 19.47 6.07 -28.85
N ILE A 420 19.46 7.38 -29.13
CA ILE A 420 18.79 7.96 -30.29
C ILE A 420 19.80 8.70 -31.16
N ARG A 421 19.84 8.37 -32.45
CA ARG A 421 20.79 9.01 -33.39
C ARG A 421 20.41 10.45 -33.74
N SER A 422 19.12 10.76 -33.85
CA SER A 422 18.59 12.09 -34.15
C SER A 422 17.22 12.26 -33.51
N SER A 423 17.08 13.17 -32.55
CA SER A 423 15.79 13.43 -31.89
C SER A 423 14.75 14.05 -32.83
N LYS A 424 15.18 14.79 -33.86
CA LYS A 424 14.28 15.44 -34.84
C LYS A 424 13.64 14.44 -35.81
N ASP A 425 14.31 13.33 -36.07
CA ASP A 425 13.87 12.30 -37.02
C ASP A 425 13.32 11.06 -36.32
N THR A 426 13.13 11.11 -35.00
CA THR A 426 12.70 9.96 -34.19
C THR A 426 11.31 10.20 -33.61
N PHE A 427 10.48 9.17 -33.64
CA PHE A 427 9.15 9.17 -33.03
C PHE A 427 8.81 7.78 -32.51
N MET A 428 7.82 7.71 -31.62
CA MET A 428 7.35 6.46 -31.03
C MET A 428 5.93 6.14 -31.46
N LEU A 429 5.67 4.86 -31.68
CA LEU A 429 4.37 4.36 -32.10
C LEU A 429 3.94 3.25 -31.15
N LYS A 430 2.71 3.32 -30.68
CA LYS A 430 2.12 2.26 -29.87
C LYS A 430 1.64 1.13 -30.78
N VAL A 431 2.05 -0.10 -30.48
CA VAL A 431 1.72 -1.30 -31.25
C VAL A 431 0.31 -1.76 -30.90
N LYS A 432 -0.48 -2.08 -31.93
CA LYS A 432 -1.82 -2.66 -31.80
C LYS A 432 -1.94 -3.95 -32.63
N GLY A 433 -2.09 -5.11 -32.00
CA GLY A 433 -2.15 -6.43 -32.64
C GLY A 433 -0.89 -7.30 -32.42
N ASP A 434 -0.93 -8.55 -32.90
CA ASP A 434 0.09 -9.57 -32.65
C ASP A 434 0.89 -10.02 -33.89
N SER A 435 0.79 -9.35 -35.06
CA SER A 435 1.49 -9.82 -36.28
C SER A 435 3.02 -9.83 -36.18
N MET A 436 3.60 -9.19 -35.18
CA MET A 436 5.06 -9.12 -34.99
C MET A 436 5.56 -9.92 -33.77
N ILE A 437 4.73 -10.82 -33.24
CA ILE A 437 4.99 -11.55 -31.98
C ILE A 437 6.29 -12.39 -32.00
N ASN A 438 6.66 -12.99 -33.14
CA ASN A 438 7.90 -13.77 -33.26
C ASN A 438 9.17 -12.90 -33.26
N LYS A 439 9.03 -11.57 -33.38
CA LYS A 439 10.10 -10.59 -33.12
C LYS A 439 10.06 -10.03 -31.70
N ASN A 440 9.24 -10.64 -30.82
CA ASN A 440 9.02 -10.20 -29.45
C ASN A 440 8.44 -8.77 -29.39
N ILE A 441 7.65 -8.37 -30.39
CA ILE A 441 6.88 -7.12 -30.39
C ILE A 441 5.43 -7.50 -30.14
N CYS A 442 4.91 -7.09 -28.98
CA CYS A 442 3.58 -7.44 -28.51
C CYS A 442 2.60 -6.26 -28.64
N ASP A 443 1.31 -6.57 -28.63
CA ASP A 443 0.25 -5.56 -28.46
C ASP A 443 0.52 -4.73 -27.19
N GLY A 444 0.43 -3.40 -27.32
CA GLY A 444 0.69 -2.45 -26.24
C GLY A 444 2.15 -1.99 -26.09
N ASP A 445 3.12 -2.64 -26.75
CA ASP A 445 4.52 -2.18 -26.74
C ASP A 445 4.68 -0.84 -27.47
N TYR A 446 5.75 -0.09 -27.16
CA TYR A 446 6.12 1.12 -27.90
C TYR A 446 7.35 0.88 -28.77
N VAL A 447 7.25 1.17 -30.06
CA VAL A 447 8.36 1.03 -31.00
C VAL A 447 8.95 2.40 -31.31
N VAL A 448 10.28 2.52 -31.18
CA VAL A 448 11.03 3.73 -31.54
C VAL A 448 11.41 3.65 -33.01
N ILE A 449 10.86 4.55 -33.83
CA ILE A 449 11.08 4.63 -35.27
C ILE A 449 11.99 5.82 -35.60
N ILE A 450 12.97 5.59 -36.48
CA ILE A 450 13.73 6.65 -37.14
C ILE A 450 13.22 6.86 -38.57
N LYS A 451 12.92 8.11 -38.93
CA LYS A 451 12.49 8.50 -40.28
C LYS A 451 13.64 8.27 -41.26
N GLN A 452 13.46 7.33 -42.17
CA GLN A 452 14.39 7.06 -43.26
C GLN A 452 13.66 6.41 -44.44
N GLY A 453 13.99 6.81 -45.67
CA GLY A 453 13.26 6.38 -46.86
C GLY A 453 13.68 5.03 -47.47
N MET A 454 14.81 4.45 -47.04
CA MET A 454 15.34 3.20 -47.62
C MET A 454 15.67 2.17 -46.53
N PRO A 455 14.75 1.25 -46.20
CA PRO A 455 15.03 0.14 -45.28
C PRO A 455 15.93 -0.92 -45.91
N LYS A 456 16.64 -1.69 -45.08
CA LYS A 456 17.42 -2.85 -45.51
C LYS A 456 16.58 -4.11 -45.39
N VAL A 457 16.86 -5.12 -46.23
CA VAL A 457 16.21 -6.45 -46.12
C VAL A 457 16.35 -6.98 -44.70
N LYS A 458 15.23 -7.45 -44.13
CA LYS A 458 15.01 -7.85 -42.72
C LYS A 458 14.87 -6.73 -41.70
N ASP A 459 14.89 -5.46 -42.10
CA ASP A 459 14.54 -4.36 -41.18
C ASP A 459 13.05 -4.42 -40.84
N ILE A 460 12.73 -4.10 -39.59
CA ILE A 460 11.36 -3.87 -39.16
C ILE A 460 11.00 -2.44 -39.54
N VAL A 461 9.94 -2.27 -40.33
CA VAL A 461 9.52 -1.02 -40.94
C VAL A 461 8.12 -0.64 -40.49
N ALA A 462 7.92 0.66 -40.24
CA ALA A 462 6.61 1.27 -40.20
C ALA A 462 6.27 1.74 -41.62
N VAL A 463 5.17 1.26 -42.16
CA VAL A 463 4.72 1.52 -43.53
C VAL A 463 3.30 2.07 -43.48
N ASP A 464 3.07 3.15 -44.20
CA ASP A 464 1.72 3.64 -44.51
C ASP A 464 1.29 3.04 -45.84
N ILE A 465 0.14 2.37 -45.84
CA ILE A 465 -0.49 1.77 -47.02
C ILE A 465 -1.89 2.39 -47.10
N ASP A 466 -2.13 3.20 -48.14
CA ASP A 466 -3.43 3.85 -48.39
C ASP A 466 -4.00 4.65 -47.18
N GLY A 467 -3.13 5.30 -46.39
CA GLY A 467 -3.49 6.12 -45.23
C GLY A 467 -3.57 5.33 -43.92
N GLU A 468 -3.15 4.07 -43.95
CA GLU A 468 -3.20 3.16 -42.83
C GLU A 468 -1.81 2.62 -42.46
N ALA A 469 -1.39 2.83 -41.20
CA ALA A 469 -0.05 2.48 -40.76
C ALA A 469 0.05 1.03 -40.23
N THR A 470 1.07 0.29 -40.68
CA THR A 470 1.40 -1.06 -40.21
C THR A 470 2.89 -1.27 -39.91
N LEU A 471 3.19 -2.20 -39.00
CA LEU A 471 4.55 -2.66 -38.68
C LEU A 471 4.79 -4.05 -39.27
N LYS A 472 5.85 -4.20 -40.09
CA LYS A 472 6.21 -5.46 -40.77
C LYS A 472 7.73 -5.60 -40.96
N THR A 473 8.20 -6.81 -41.27
CA THR A 473 9.58 -7.04 -41.71
C THR A 473 9.70 -6.82 -43.21
N TYR A 474 10.56 -5.90 -43.63
CA TYR A 474 10.82 -5.61 -45.04
C TYR A 474 11.62 -6.75 -45.71
N ASN A 475 11.10 -7.26 -46.82
CA ASN A 475 11.77 -8.28 -47.63
C ASN A 475 11.60 -8.00 -49.13
N ILE A 476 12.42 -8.68 -49.94
CA ILE A 476 12.32 -8.62 -51.40
C ILE A 476 12.25 -10.05 -51.93
N ILE A 477 11.15 -10.38 -52.62
CA ILE A 477 10.95 -11.68 -53.27
C ILE A 477 10.65 -11.41 -54.74
N ASN A 478 11.36 -12.06 -55.67
CA ASN A 478 11.16 -11.89 -57.11
C ASN A 478 11.17 -10.41 -57.58
N ARG A 479 12.02 -9.57 -56.97
CA ARG A 479 12.11 -8.11 -57.21
C ARG A 479 10.88 -7.29 -56.80
N GLN A 480 9.94 -7.88 -56.07
CA GLN A 480 8.80 -7.17 -55.46
C GLN A 480 9.07 -6.92 -53.98
N VAL A 481 8.58 -5.79 -53.47
CA VAL A 481 8.58 -5.48 -52.04
C VAL A 481 7.54 -6.37 -51.36
N VAL A 482 7.99 -7.10 -50.34
CA VAL A 482 7.13 -7.97 -49.54
C VAL A 482 7.25 -7.56 -48.08
N LEU A 483 6.12 -7.25 -47.47
CA LEU A 483 6.03 -6.93 -46.05
C LEU A 483 5.61 -8.20 -45.30
N MET A 484 6.56 -8.80 -44.61
CA MET A 484 6.38 -10.06 -43.91
C MET A 484 5.83 -9.79 -42.51
N PRO A 485 4.71 -10.40 -42.11
CA PRO A 485 4.40 -10.53 -40.69
C PRO A 485 5.38 -11.52 -40.06
N GLU A 486 5.55 -11.40 -38.75
CA GLU A 486 6.34 -12.30 -37.91
C GLU A 486 5.37 -13.02 -36.96
N ASN A 487 4.30 -13.56 -37.55
CA ASN A 487 3.27 -14.36 -36.90
C ASN A 487 2.58 -15.20 -37.99
N GLU A 488 2.52 -16.52 -37.78
CA GLU A 488 2.00 -17.49 -38.77
C GLU A 488 0.51 -17.30 -39.08
N LYS A 489 -0.24 -16.58 -38.25
CA LYS A 489 -1.66 -16.27 -38.49
C LYS A 489 -1.90 -15.26 -39.63
N TYR A 490 -0.85 -14.60 -40.11
CA TYR A 490 -0.96 -13.48 -41.05
C TYR A 490 -0.21 -13.81 -42.34
N GLU A 491 -0.77 -13.41 -43.47
CA GLU A 491 -0.14 -13.61 -44.77
C GLU A 491 0.82 -12.46 -45.12
N PRO A 492 1.91 -12.74 -45.87
CA PRO A 492 2.77 -11.71 -46.44
C PRO A 492 2.01 -10.74 -47.36
N ILE A 493 2.31 -9.44 -47.25
CA ILE A 493 1.71 -8.42 -48.11
C ILE A 493 2.66 -8.15 -49.27
N PHE A 494 2.22 -8.46 -50.50
CA PHE A 494 2.96 -8.19 -51.73
C PHE A 494 2.55 -6.82 -52.28
N ILE A 495 3.52 -5.94 -52.46
CA ILE A 495 3.26 -4.59 -52.97
C ILE A 495 3.42 -4.62 -54.50
N THR A 496 2.30 -4.48 -55.23
CA THR A 496 2.28 -4.43 -56.69
C THR A 496 1.80 -3.08 -57.23
N ASP A 497 0.69 -2.55 -56.71
CA ASP A 497 -0.01 -1.38 -57.29
C ASP A 497 -0.58 -0.38 -56.25
N GLN A 498 -0.36 -0.60 -54.96
CA GLN A 498 -0.84 0.27 -53.87
C GLN A 498 0.09 1.47 -53.64
N GLN A 499 -0.49 2.61 -53.26
CA GLN A 499 0.32 3.74 -52.77
C GLN A 499 0.79 3.40 -51.36
N PHE A 500 2.09 3.16 -51.22
CA PHE A 500 2.72 2.94 -49.93
C PHE A 500 3.86 3.92 -49.70
N SER A 501 4.10 4.26 -48.44
CA SER A 501 5.25 5.06 -48.04
C SER A 501 5.90 4.49 -46.79
N PHE A 502 7.24 4.46 -46.77
CA PHE A 502 7.97 4.12 -45.56
C PHE A 502 7.95 5.31 -44.59
N LEU A 503 7.32 5.11 -43.44
CA LEU A 503 7.34 6.08 -42.34
C LEU A 503 8.70 6.08 -41.63
N GLY A 504 9.34 4.90 -41.55
CA GLY A 504 10.68 4.75 -41.03
C GLY A 504 11.04 3.32 -40.63
N VAL A 505 12.21 3.18 -39.99
CA VAL A 505 12.72 1.89 -39.50
C VAL A 505 12.73 1.83 -37.98
N ALA A 506 12.33 0.70 -37.43
CA ALA A 506 12.39 0.45 -35.99
C ALA A 506 13.85 0.28 -35.53
N ILE A 507 14.23 1.09 -34.55
CA ILE A 507 15.56 1.08 -33.94
C ILE A 507 15.53 0.63 -32.48
N GLY A 508 14.39 0.75 -31.82
CA GLY A 508 14.23 0.35 -30.43
C GLY A 508 12.83 -0.10 -30.09
N LEU A 509 12.73 -0.87 -29.00
CA LEU A 509 11.48 -1.34 -28.44
C LEU A 509 11.45 -1.03 -26.95
N VAL A 510 10.41 -0.33 -26.52
CA VAL A 510 10.13 0.01 -25.13
C VAL A 510 9.01 -0.91 -24.66
N LYS A 511 9.31 -1.72 -23.64
CA LYS A 511 8.35 -2.59 -22.96
C LYS A 511 8.09 -2.05 -21.56
N ASN A 512 6.82 -1.77 -21.27
CA ASN A 512 6.37 -1.27 -19.96
C ASN A 512 6.06 -2.41 -18.99
#